data_AF-A0A0U5I4I0-F1
#
_entry.id   AF-A0A0U5I4I0-F1
#
_cell.length_a   1.000
_cell.length_b   1.000
_cell.length_c   1.000
_cell.angle_alpha   90.00
_cell.angle_beta   90.00
_cell.angle_gamma   90.00
#
_symmetry.space_group_name_H-M   'P 1'
#
loop_
_entity.id
_entity.type
_entity.pdbx_description
1 polymer ?
#
loop_
_entity_poly.entity_id
_entity_poly.type
_entity_poly.pdbx_seq_one_letter_code
_entity_poly.pdbx_strand_id
1 'polypeptide(L)'
;MHPKRLQRLLVSTGVLNADAAHLSAHKATFLADDRTSSILARILRCLPKGAAGKYVNTPRIQFDLLHKAGIVTPFIKAGGVLKDHGFDKRDLDIFLERLTARARSPVPENIDVAQIPTAAKRANCSTVTVVRMILDGTLDRIYRQADIAGFMSILVDPKEIQAALLKPERTGLSISQVEARMRWTRNVICGLTRNGRLPAGSAHNPVTKRIQMIIEPKDLDEFDTKYVSLSTLSKEKRLFPGTVRAWLGGLGIEPAFDPKAVGATFYRRAELPTA
;
A
#
# COMPACT_ATOMS: atom_id res chain seq x y z
N MET A 1 34.43 22.29 -12.28
CA MET A 1 33.67 22.51 -11.02
C MET A 1 34.11 23.84 -10.43
N HIS A 2 33.19 24.74 -10.04
CA HIS A 2 33.56 26.08 -9.57
C HIS A 2 34.13 26.07 -8.13
N PRO A 3 35.24 26.76 -7.81
CA PRO A 3 35.91 26.72 -6.49
C PRO A 3 34.98 27.02 -5.29
N LYS A 4 34.16 28.08 -5.39
CA LYS A 4 33.17 28.41 -4.33
C LYS A 4 32.14 27.31 -4.08
N ARG A 5 31.81 26.52 -5.12
CA ARG A 5 30.87 25.39 -4.98
C ARG A 5 31.54 24.22 -4.26
N LEU A 6 32.80 23.92 -4.60
CA LEU A 6 33.60 22.91 -3.90
C LEU A 6 33.76 23.23 -2.42
N GLN A 7 34.10 24.46 -2.09
CA GLN A 7 34.22 24.93 -0.70
C GLN A 7 32.94 24.70 0.12
N ARG A 8 31.76 25.06 -0.43
CA ARG A 8 30.47 24.82 0.24
C ARG A 8 30.16 23.33 0.42
N LEU A 9 30.53 22.49 -0.55
CA LEU A 9 30.35 21.03 -0.46
C LEU A 9 31.27 20.42 0.61
N LEU A 10 32.50 20.91 0.71
CA LEU A 10 33.44 20.51 1.76
C LEU A 10 32.97 20.91 3.17
N VAL A 11 32.37 22.09 3.31
CA VAL A 11 31.72 22.50 4.57
C VAL A 11 30.53 21.58 4.89
N SER A 12 29.68 21.28 3.90
CA SER A 12 28.50 20.42 4.11
C SER A 12 28.84 18.97 4.47
N THR A 13 30.04 18.51 4.12
CA THR A 13 30.53 17.15 4.41
C THR A 13 31.37 17.09 5.69
N GLY A 14 31.60 18.24 6.35
CA GLY A 14 32.39 18.34 7.58
C GLY A 14 33.91 18.25 7.37
N VAL A 15 34.40 18.30 6.13
CA VAL A 15 35.84 18.37 5.82
C VAL A 15 36.38 19.76 6.16
N LEU A 16 35.56 20.79 5.96
CA LEU A 16 35.86 22.15 6.36
C LEU A 16 34.91 22.60 7.48
N ASN A 17 35.44 23.37 8.43
CA ASN A 17 34.62 24.02 9.47
C ASN A 17 33.71 25.09 8.85
N ALA A 18 32.60 25.42 9.55
CA ALA A 18 31.63 26.41 9.09
C ALA A 18 32.27 27.79 8.83
N ASP A 19 33.25 28.19 9.63
CA ASP A 19 33.96 29.47 9.49
C ASP A 19 34.74 29.56 8.16
N ALA A 20 35.18 28.41 7.63
CA ALA A 20 35.85 28.34 6.34
C ALA A 20 34.91 28.67 5.18
N ALA A 21 33.59 28.75 5.38
CA ALA A 21 32.64 29.20 4.36
C ALA A 21 32.76 30.70 4.05
N HIS A 22 33.31 31.50 4.99
CA HIS A 22 33.48 32.95 4.86
C HIS A 22 34.87 33.34 4.31
N LEU A 23 35.81 32.39 4.27
CA LEU A 23 37.13 32.60 3.70
C LEU A 23 37.08 32.62 2.17
N SER A 24 38.05 33.30 1.54
CA SER A 24 38.30 33.11 0.12
C SER A 24 38.71 31.66 -0.15
N ALA A 25 38.27 31.08 -1.27
CA ALA A 25 38.47 29.66 -1.57
C ALA A 25 39.94 29.21 -1.51
N HIS A 26 40.89 30.11 -1.82
CA HIS A 26 42.33 29.85 -1.77
C HIS A 26 42.92 29.84 -0.35
N LYS A 27 42.19 30.36 0.65
CA LYS A 27 42.59 30.37 2.07
C LYS A 27 41.98 29.23 2.87
N ALA A 28 41.02 28.49 2.31
CA ALA A 28 40.40 27.35 2.97
C ALA A 28 41.25 26.08 2.76
N THR A 29 42.07 25.74 3.75
CA THR A 29 42.92 24.53 3.75
C THR A 29 42.28 23.42 4.57
N PHE A 30 42.60 22.17 4.22
CA PHE A 30 42.16 20.96 4.92
C PHE A 30 43.25 19.89 4.82
N LEU A 31 43.19 18.87 5.68
CA LEU A 31 44.15 17.76 5.67
C LEU A 31 43.92 16.86 4.46
N ALA A 32 44.96 16.61 3.67
CA ALA A 32 44.92 15.70 2.53
C ALA A 32 45.16 14.25 2.98
N ASP A 33 44.18 13.69 3.69
CA ASP A 33 44.18 12.29 4.12
C ASP A 33 43.28 11.41 3.22
N ASP A 34 43.31 10.10 3.46
CA ASP A 34 42.51 9.12 2.70
C ASP A 34 41.01 9.38 2.81
N ARG A 35 40.56 9.81 4.00
CA ARG A 35 39.16 10.15 4.27
C ARG A 35 38.71 11.32 3.39
N THR A 36 39.48 12.39 3.36
CA THR A 36 39.18 13.59 2.59
C THR A 36 39.25 13.32 1.09
N SER A 37 40.24 12.53 0.65
CA SER A 37 40.36 12.08 -0.73
C SER A 37 39.13 11.27 -1.18
N SER A 38 38.63 10.38 -0.32
CA SER A 38 37.41 9.61 -0.59
C SER A 38 36.16 10.49 -0.70
N ILE A 39 36.00 11.47 0.22
CA ILE A 39 34.89 12.42 0.19
C ILE A 39 34.94 13.30 -1.07
N LEU A 40 36.12 13.83 -1.42
CA LEU A 40 36.33 14.59 -2.65
C LEU A 40 35.95 13.79 -3.89
N ALA A 41 36.38 12.53 -3.95
CA ALA A 41 36.03 11.64 -5.06
C ALA A 41 34.50 11.42 -5.16
N ARG A 42 33.79 11.30 -4.02
CA ARG A 42 32.31 11.24 -4.01
C ARG A 42 31.69 12.55 -4.49
N ILE A 43 32.17 13.71 -4.00
CA ILE A 43 31.70 15.04 -4.42
C ILE A 43 31.81 15.22 -5.94
N LEU A 44 32.93 14.84 -6.54
CA LEU A 44 33.16 14.96 -7.98
C LEU A 44 32.21 14.09 -8.81
N ARG A 45 31.73 12.97 -8.25
CA ARG A 45 30.73 12.10 -8.88
C ARG A 45 29.29 12.52 -8.61
N CYS A 46 29.05 13.47 -7.70
CA CYS A 46 27.70 13.85 -7.35
C CYS A 46 26.96 14.53 -8.50
N LEU A 47 25.72 14.09 -8.70
CA LEU A 47 24.77 14.68 -9.63
C LEU A 47 23.71 15.47 -8.85
N PRO A 48 23.28 16.65 -9.36
CA PRO A 48 22.09 17.30 -8.85
C PRO A 48 20.87 16.41 -9.13
N LYS A 49 19.81 16.56 -8.32
CA LYS A 49 18.58 15.76 -8.40
C LYS A 49 18.04 15.53 -9.82
N GLY A 50 17.95 16.58 -10.64
CA GLY A 50 17.46 16.47 -12.02
C GLY A 50 18.36 15.63 -12.93
N ALA A 51 19.68 15.74 -12.78
CA ALA A 51 20.65 14.93 -13.53
C ALA A 51 20.68 13.49 -13.00
N ALA A 52 20.52 13.29 -11.69
CA ALA A 52 20.40 11.97 -11.08
C ALA A 52 19.19 11.20 -11.63
N GLY A 53 18.02 11.85 -11.73
CA GLY A 53 16.83 11.23 -12.34
C GLY A 53 17.03 10.84 -13.81
N LYS A 54 17.69 11.68 -14.60
CA LYS A 54 18.06 11.35 -15.99
C LYS A 54 19.05 10.18 -16.05
N TYR A 55 20.04 10.17 -15.16
CA TYR A 55 21.07 9.14 -15.09
C TYR A 55 20.48 7.75 -14.82
N VAL A 56 19.54 7.63 -13.88
CA VAL A 56 18.84 6.36 -13.60
C VAL A 56 17.65 6.09 -14.52
N ASN A 57 17.45 6.90 -15.58
CA ASN A 57 16.32 6.84 -16.50
C ASN A 57 14.96 6.80 -15.79
N THR A 58 14.72 7.72 -14.85
CA THR A 58 13.50 7.83 -14.07
C THR A 58 12.80 9.18 -14.32
N PRO A 59 11.48 9.21 -14.60
CA PRO A 59 10.73 10.47 -14.69
C PRO A 59 10.82 11.26 -13.40
N ARG A 60 10.80 12.59 -13.51
CA ARG A 60 10.98 13.51 -12.37
C ARG A 60 10.07 13.18 -11.18
N ILE A 61 8.79 12.95 -11.43
CA ILE A 61 7.82 12.62 -10.36
C ILE A 61 8.18 11.32 -9.65
N GLN A 62 8.62 10.31 -10.40
CA GLN A 62 8.98 9.01 -9.84
C GLN A 62 10.27 9.12 -9.01
N PHE A 63 11.28 9.83 -9.51
CA PHE A 63 12.53 10.07 -8.78
C PHE A 63 12.28 10.82 -7.47
N ASP A 64 11.37 11.80 -7.50
CA ASP A 64 10.93 12.53 -6.31
C ASP A 64 10.27 11.62 -5.27
N LEU A 65 9.42 10.69 -5.70
CA LEU A 65 8.78 9.71 -4.82
C LEU A 65 9.82 8.77 -4.19
N LEU A 66 10.77 8.26 -4.98
CA LEU A 66 11.85 7.38 -4.49
C LEU A 66 12.75 8.09 -3.47
N HIS A 67 13.09 9.34 -3.72
CA HIS A 67 13.87 10.16 -2.78
C HIS A 67 13.11 10.41 -1.48
N LYS A 68 11.85 10.85 -1.55
CA LYS A 68 11.01 11.10 -0.37
C LYS A 68 10.79 9.83 0.47
N ALA A 69 10.72 8.67 -0.19
CA ALA A 69 10.58 7.38 0.48
C ALA A 69 11.90 6.80 1.04
N GLY A 70 13.03 7.50 0.87
CA GLY A 70 14.35 7.08 1.33
C GLY A 70 14.97 5.92 0.54
N ILE A 71 14.42 5.59 -0.63
CA ILE A 71 14.96 4.52 -1.50
C ILE A 71 16.24 5.00 -2.20
N VAL A 72 16.22 6.24 -2.69
CA VAL A 72 17.39 6.91 -3.25
C VAL A 72 17.79 8.04 -2.32
N THR A 73 18.89 7.86 -1.59
CA THR A 73 19.34 8.84 -0.60
C THR A 73 20.43 9.75 -1.18
N PRO A 74 20.37 11.06 -0.94
CA PRO A 74 21.43 11.95 -1.35
C PRO A 74 22.64 11.80 -0.43
N PHE A 75 23.83 11.75 -1.01
CA PHE A 75 25.08 11.87 -0.26
C PHE A 75 25.19 13.26 0.38
N ILE A 76 24.75 14.30 -0.35
CA ILE A 76 24.77 15.68 0.11
C ILE A 76 23.33 16.18 0.26
N LYS A 77 22.93 16.46 1.50
CA LYS A 77 21.59 16.98 1.81
C LYS A 77 21.53 18.48 1.51
N ALA A 78 20.43 18.92 0.88
CA ALA A 78 20.12 20.34 0.78
C ALA A 78 19.89 20.91 2.19
N GLY A 79 20.34 22.15 2.41
CA GLY A 79 20.31 22.79 3.73
C GLY A 79 21.59 23.58 4.00
N GLY A 80 21.48 24.64 4.81
CA GLY A 80 22.61 25.54 5.12
C GLY A 80 23.15 26.24 3.88
N VAL A 81 24.41 25.94 3.51
CA VAL A 81 25.14 26.58 2.40
C VAL A 81 24.78 26.02 1.01
N LEU A 82 24.00 24.94 0.92
CA LEU A 82 23.64 24.29 -0.33
C LEU A 82 22.13 24.33 -0.61
N LYS A 83 21.80 24.72 -1.85
CA LYS A 83 20.41 24.81 -2.33
C LYS A 83 19.84 23.45 -2.77
N ASP A 84 20.67 22.56 -3.30
CA ASP A 84 20.23 21.33 -3.94
C ASP A 84 20.91 20.09 -3.34
N HIS A 85 20.20 18.96 -3.39
CA HIS A 85 20.72 17.64 -3.05
C HIS A 85 21.75 17.15 -4.08
N GLY A 86 22.80 16.47 -3.59
CA GLY A 86 23.78 15.76 -4.41
C GLY A 86 23.69 14.25 -4.23
N PHE A 87 23.55 13.53 -5.34
CA PHE A 87 23.45 12.06 -5.38
C PHE A 87 24.74 11.49 -5.98
N ASP A 88 25.45 10.61 -5.28
CA ASP A 88 26.65 9.95 -5.81
C ASP A 88 26.23 8.97 -6.92
N LYS A 89 26.91 9.01 -8.07
CA LYS A 89 26.68 8.06 -9.17
C LYS A 89 26.79 6.61 -8.70
N ARG A 90 27.76 6.30 -7.84
CA ARG A 90 27.94 4.93 -7.32
C ARG A 90 26.73 4.43 -6.54
N ASP A 91 26.13 5.29 -5.71
CA ASP A 91 24.93 4.92 -4.96
C ASP A 91 23.74 4.69 -5.90
N LEU A 92 23.66 5.46 -6.99
CA LEU A 92 22.65 5.27 -8.05
C LEU A 92 22.88 3.99 -8.85
N ASP A 93 24.13 3.64 -9.15
CA ASP A 93 24.50 2.39 -9.83
C ASP A 93 24.14 1.19 -8.96
N ILE A 94 24.50 1.20 -7.67
CA ILE A 94 24.12 0.16 -6.69
C ILE A 94 22.60 0.02 -6.61
N PHE A 95 21.86 1.13 -6.62
CA PHE A 95 20.40 1.09 -6.65
C PHE A 95 19.88 0.39 -7.91
N LEU A 96 20.39 0.73 -9.10
CA LEU A 96 20.00 0.09 -10.35
C LEU A 96 20.38 -1.39 -10.40
N GLU A 97 21.57 -1.75 -9.91
CA GLU A 97 22.02 -3.15 -9.81
C GLU A 97 21.06 -3.96 -8.95
N ARG A 98 20.73 -3.47 -7.74
CA ARG A 98 19.76 -4.15 -6.86
C ARG A 98 18.38 -4.28 -7.49
N LEU A 99 17.95 -3.26 -8.22
CA LEU A 99 16.65 -3.23 -8.86
C LEU A 99 16.57 -4.18 -10.07
N THR A 100 17.69 -4.42 -10.74
CA THR A 100 17.78 -5.26 -11.95
C THR A 100 18.32 -6.67 -11.68
N ALA A 101 18.83 -6.94 -10.49
CA ALA A 101 19.50 -8.20 -10.14
C ALA A 101 18.66 -9.46 -10.42
N ARG A 102 17.33 -9.37 -10.30
CA ARG A 102 16.40 -10.49 -10.53
C ARG A 102 15.63 -10.38 -11.84
N ALA A 103 15.93 -9.37 -12.65
CA ALA A 103 15.19 -9.11 -13.88
C ALA A 103 15.61 -10.10 -14.98
N ARG A 104 14.62 -10.79 -15.56
CA ARG A 104 14.81 -11.79 -16.61
C ARG A 104 14.54 -11.23 -18.00
N SER A 105 15.11 -11.86 -19.02
CA SER A 105 14.83 -11.57 -20.43
C SER A 105 14.99 -12.85 -21.24
N PRO A 106 14.16 -13.11 -22.28
CA PRO A 106 13.06 -12.29 -22.78
C PRO A 106 11.80 -12.36 -21.90
N VAL A 107 10.83 -11.48 -22.17
CA VAL A 107 9.49 -11.52 -21.57
C VAL A 107 8.68 -12.65 -22.22
N PRO A 108 8.06 -13.56 -21.44
CA PRO A 108 7.17 -14.57 -22.00
C PRO A 108 5.93 -13.96 -22.67
N GLU A 109 5.54 -14.46 -23.83
CA GLU A 109 4.41 -13.94 -24.63
C GLU A 109 3.06 -13.98 -23.91
N ASN A 110 2.92 -14.87 -22.91
CA ASN A 110 1.67 -15.11 -22.19
C ASN A 110 1.51 -14.27 -20.91
N ILE A 111 2.41 -13.34 -20.60
CA ILE A 111 2.36 -12.53 -19.38
C ILE A 111 2.16 -11.05 -19.73
N ASP A 112 1.10 -10.45 -19.17
CA ASP A 112 0.91 -8.99 -19.23
C ASP A 112 1.89 -8.31 -18.28
N VAL A 113 2.92 -7.70 -18.84
CA VAL A 113 3.92 -6.93 -18.09
C VAL A 113 3.85 -5.46 -18.46
N ALA A 114 4.19 -4.60 -17.49
CA ALA A 114 4.26 -3.17 -17.73
C ALA A 114 5.42 -2.54 -16.94
N GLN A 115 5.86 -1.36 -17.37
CA GLN A 115 6.83 -0.55 -16.63
C GLN A 115 6.32 -0.25 -15.22
N ILE A 116 7.23 -0.13 -14.25
CA ILE A 116 6.91 0.03 -12.82
C ILE A 116 5.79 1.05 -12.56
N PRO A 117 5.79 2.29 -13.11
CA PRO A 117 4.72 3.24 -12.81
C PRO A 117 3.35 2.82 -13.37
N THR A 118 3.33 2.22 -14.56
CA THR A 118 2.11 1.73 -15.20
C THR A 118 1.57 0.52 -14.47
N ALA A 119 2.43 -0.42 -14.09
CA ALA A 119 2.07 -1.59 -13.31
C ALA A 119 1.56 -1.19 -11.91
N ALA A 120 2.21 -0.24 -11.24
CA ALA A 120 1.76 0.29 -9.96
C ALA A 120 0.33 0.86 -10.06
N LYS A 121 0.05 1.64 -11.11
CA LYS A 121 -1.29 2.17 -11.39
C LYS A 121 -2.32 1.06 -11.62
N ARG A 122 -1.99 0.06 -12.44
CA ARG A 122 -2.86 -1.12 -12.71
C ARG A 122 -3.09 -1.96 -11.45
N ALA A 123 -2.10 -2.05 -10.58
CA ALA A 123 -2.17 -2.75 -9.29
C ALA A 123 -2.74 -1.90 -8.15
N ASN A 124 -3.19 -0.68 -8.44
CA ASN A 124 -3.77 0.25 -7.48
C ASN A 124 -2.86 0.54 -6.27
N CYS A 125 -1.55 0.63 -6.52
CA CYS A 125 -0.54 0.89 -5.51
C CYS A 125 0.47 1.97 -5.96
N SER A 126 1.41 2.32 -5.08
CA SER A 126 2.42 3.32 -5.40
C SER A 126 3.64 2.71 -6.08
N THR A 127 4.32 3.49 -6.93
CA THR A 127 5.64 3.11 -7.48
C THR A 127 6.63 2.70 -6.40
N VAL A 128 6.61 3.43 -5.27
CA VAL A 128 7.47 3.14 -4.09
C VAL A 128 7.18 1.74 -3.55
N THR A 129 5.91 1.34 -3.50
CA THR A 129 5.50 0.00 -3.05
C THR A 129 6.08 -1.06 -3.98
N VAL A 130 5.91 -0.92 -5.29
CA VAL A 130 6.45 -1.88 -6.27
C VAL A 130 7.97 -1.98 -6.19
N VAL A 131 8.66 -0.84 -6.09
CA VAL A 131 10.13 -0.83 -5.96
C VAL A 131 10.58 -1.52 -4.67
N ARG A 132 9.90 -1.31 -3.54
CA ARG A 132 10.19 -2.04 -2.31
C ARG A 132 9.98 -3.53 -2.49
N MET A 133 8.87 -3.95 -3.09
CA MET A 133 8.60 -5.36 -3.36
C MET A 133 9.69 -6.02 -4.22
N ILE A 134 10.22 -5.30 -5.22
CA ILE A 134 11.38 -5.76 -6.00
C ILE A 134 12.63 -5.90 -5.11
N LEU A 135 12.97 -4.86 -4.34
CA LEU A 135 14.17 -4.81 -3.51
C LEU A 135 14.14 -5.80 -2.33
N ASP A 136 12.96 -6.03 -1.76
CA ASP A 136 12.68 -6.99 -0.69
C ASP A 136 12.56 -8.41 -1.26
N GLY A 137 12.41 -8.54 -2.57
CA GLY A 137 12.39 -9.81 -3.26
C GLY A 137 11.08 -10.56 -3.18
N THR A 138 9.96 -9.85 -3.05
CA THR A 138 8.61 -10.42 -2.95
C THR A 138 7.93 -10.61 -4.31
N LEU A 139 8.54 -10.12 -5.39
CA LEU A 139 8.11 -10.36 -6.76
C LEU A 139 9.09 -11.31 -7.45
N ASP A 140 8.56 -12.30 -8.16
CA ASP A 140 9.31 -13.25 -8.95
C ASP A 140 9.31 -12.85 -10.44
N ARG A 141 8.21 -12.29 -10.94
CA ARG A 141 8.01 -11.95 -12.37
C ARG A 141 8.53 -10.55 -12.69
N ILE A 142 9.84 -10.39 -12.54
CA ILE A 142 10.56 -9.19 -12.92
C ILE A 142 11.27 -9.45 -14.25
N TYR A 143 11.09 -8.55 -15.21
CA TYR A 143 11.70 -8.63 -16.53
C TYR A 143 12.40 -7.33 -16.92
N ARG A 144 13.24 -7.41 -17.95
CA ARG A 144 13.96 -6.28 -18.50
C ARG A 144 13.78 -6.17 -20.01
N GLN A 145 13.45 -4.96 -20.47
CA GLN A 145 13.45 -4.60 -21.89
C GLN A 145 14.89 -4.37 -22.37
N ALA A 146 15.26 -4.98 -23.50
CA ALA A 146 16.64 -4.95 -24.02
C ALA A 146 17.09 -3.55 -24.45
N ASP A 147 16.21 -2.78 -25.09
CA ASP A 147 16.56 -1.49 -25.72
C ASP A 147 16.58 -0.31 -24.75
N ILE A 148 16.17 -0.54 -23.49
CA ILE A 148 16.05 0.52 -22.47
C ILE A 148 16.99 0.17 -21.32
N ALA A 149 17.66 1.19 -20.78
CA ALA A 149 18.48 1.06 -19.57
C ALA A 149 17.82 1.72 -18.35
N GLY A 150 18.26 1.34 -17.15
CA GLY A 150 17.85 1.99 -15.90
C GLY A 150 16.42 1.63 -15.46
N PHE A 151 15.82 2.50 -14.67
CA PHE A 151 14.52 2.27 -14.01
C PHE A 151 13.39 1.93 -15.00
N MET A 152 13.33 2.61 -16.14
CA MET A 152 12.28 2.38 -17.15
C MET A 152 12.47 1.12 -17.99
N SER A 153 13.59 0.42 -17.84
CA SER A 153 13.78 -0.87 -18.51
C SER A 153 13.04 -2.02 -17.83
N ILE A 154 12.60 -1.81 -16.58
CA ILE A 154 12.04 -2.89 -15.75
C ILE A 154 10.55 -3.03 -16.01
N LEU A 155 10.16 -4.26 -16.28
CA LEU A 155 8.79 -4.68 -16.52
C LEU A 155 8.37 -5.65 -15.42
N VAL A 156 7.16 -5.49 -14.90
CA VAL A 156 6.60 -6.31 -13.82
C VAL A 156 5.15 -6.66 -14.12
N ASP A 157 4.69 -7.80 -13.61
CA ASP A 157 3.32 -8.29 -13.75
C ASP A 157 2.38 -7.59 -12.75
N PRO A 158 1.40 -6.78 -13.20
CA PRO A 158 0.46 -6.12 -12.30
C PRO A 158 -0.39 -7.10 -11.47
N LYS A 159 -0.69 -8.31 -11.98
CA LYS A 159 -1.48 -9.31 -11.26
C LYS A 159 -0.69 -9.90 -10.10
N GLU A 160 0.60 -10.17 -10.30
CA GLU A 160 1.50 -10.61 -9.23
C GLU A 160 1.58 -9.57 -8.11
N ILE A 161 1.72 -8.28 -8.48
CA ILE A 161 1.74 -7.19 -7.50
C ILE A 161 0.44 -7.16 -6.69
N GLN A 162 -0.72 -7.28 -7.34
CA GLN A 162 -2.01 -7.34 -6.63
C GLN A 162 -2.08 -8.54 -5.68
N ALA A 163 -1.67 -9.72 -6.14
CA ALA A 163 -1.65 -10.94 -5.34
C ALA A 163 -0.73 -10.81 -4.11
N ALA A 164 0.47 -10.26 -4.27
CA ALA A 164 1.40 -10.05 -3.17
C ALA A 164 0.95 -8.94 -2.20
N LEU A 165 0.14 -7.98 -2.65
CA LEU A 165 -0.49 -6.97 -1.79
C LEU A 165 -1.71 -7.48 -1.03
N LEU A 166 -2.35 -8.54 -1.54
CA LEU A 166 -3.40 -9.29 -0.87
C LEU A 166 -2.75 -10.18 0.20
N LYS A 167 -2.30 -9.58 1.31
CA LYS A 167 -1.93 -10.35 2.51
C LYS A 167 -3.12 -11.25 2.92
N PRO A 168 -2.91 -12.55 3.16
CA PRO A 168 -3.96 -13.45 3.65
C PRO A 168 -4.16 -13.22 5.15
N GLU A 169 -4.71 -12.08 5.54
CA GLU A 169 -5.05 -11.84 6.96
C GLU A 169 -6.00 -10.65 7.12
N ARG A 170 -7.19 -10.78 6.53
CA ARG A 170 -8.40 -10.15 7.08
C ARG A 170 -9.54 -11.14 6.95
N THR A 171 -9.78 -11.85 8.05
CA THR A 171 -10.78 -12.90 8.24
C THR A 171 -12.21 -12.40 8.17
N GLY A 172 -12.45 -11.09 8.12
CA GLY A 172 -13.79 -10.50 8.09
C GLY A 172 -14.39 -10.35 6.68
N LEU A 173 -15.69 -10.61 6.56
CA LEU A 173 -16.49 -10.40 5.36
C LEU A 173 -16.87 -8.92 5.22
N SER A 174 -16.77 -8.40 4.00
CA SER A 174 -17.34 -7.09 3.64
C SER A 174 -18.87 -7.14 3.64
N ILE A 175 -19.53 -5.97 3.73
CA ILE A 175 -21.00 -5.86 3.67
C ILE A 175 -21.57 -6.65 2.48
N SER A 176 -21.01 -6.50 1.28
CA SER A 176 -21.54 -7.19 0.08
C SER A 176 -21.36 -8.71 0.15
N GLN A 177 -20.32 -9.21 0.81
CA GLN A 177 -20.18 -10.65 1.06
C GLN A 177 -21.19 -11.14 2.10
N VAL A 178 -21.49 -10.33 3.12
CA VAL A 178 -22.55 -10.65 4.10
C VAL A 178 -23.94 -10.61 3.45
N GLU A 179 -24.22 -9.64 2.58
CA GLU A 179 -25.46 -9.59 1.79
C GLU A 179 -25.64 -10.87 0.97
N ALA A 180 -24.59 -11.32 0.28
CA ALA A 180 -24.63 -12.56 -0.51
C ALA A 180 -24.83 -13.82 0.36
N ARG A 181 -24.13 -13.89 1.51
CA ARG A 181 -24.17 -15.06 2.41
C ARG A 181 -25.51 -15.17 3.16
N MET A 182 -25.92 -14.08 3.83
CA MET A 182 -27.10 -14.09 4.72
C MET A 182 -28.39 -13.70 4.00
N ARG A 183 -28.30 -13.19 2.75
CA ARG A 183 -29.41 -12.62 1.99
C ARG A 183 -30.12 -11.47 2.71
N TRP A 184 -29.37 -10.72 3.52
CA TRP A 184 -29.82 -9.49 4.15
C TRP A 184 -29.50 -8.30 3.25
N THR A 185 -30.24 -7.20 3.43
CA THR A 185 -29.90 -5.94 2.77
C THR A 185 -28.87 -5.19 3.61
N ARG A 186 -28.10 -4.30 2.97
CA ARG A 186 -27.19 -3.37 3.66
C ARG A 186 -27.84 -2.64 4.82
N ASN A 187 -29.10 -2.23 4.69
CA ASN A 187 -29.82 -1.56 5.78
C ASN A 187 -29.95 -2.44 7.02
N VAL A 188 -30.22 -3.74 6.85
CA VAL A 188 -30.30 -4.70 7.95
C VAL A 188 -28.94 -4.89 8.62
N ILE A 189 -27.90 -5.09 7.81
CA ILE A 189 -26.53 -5.26 8.32
C ILE A 189 -26.10 -4.03 9.12
N CYS A 190 -26.30 -2.83 8.57
CA CYS A 190 -26.00 -1.57 9.25
C CYS A 190 -26.89 -1.35 10.49
N GLY A 191 -28.15 -1.79 10.45
CA GLY A 191 -29.07 -1.73 11.60
C GLY A 191 -28.58 -2.62 12.74
N LEU A 192 -28.22 -3.88 12.46
CA LEU A 192 -27.70 -4.82 13.45
C LEU A 192 -26.39 -4.31 14.08
N THR A 193 -25.47 -3.79 13.28
CA THR A 193 -24.18 -3.30 13.79
C THR A 193 -24.31 -2.02 14.59
N ARG A 194 -25.09 -1.03 14.12
CA ARG A 194 -25.33 0.22 14.87
C ARG A 194 -26.04 0.00 16.20
N ASN A 195 -26.93 -0.98 16.27
CA ASN A 195 -27.63 -1.33 17.50
C ASN A 195 -26.85 -2.32 18.39
N GLY A 196 -25.57 -2.61 18.07
CA GLY A 196 -24.71 -3.49 18.86
C GLY A 196 -25.16 -4.95 18.91
N ARG A 197 -25.94 -5.40 17.91
CA ARG A 197 -26.47 -6.77 17.83
C ARG A 197 -25.61 -7.70 16.98
N LEU A 198 -24.75 -7.12 16.14
CA LEU A 198 -23.75 -7.83 15.37
C LEU A 198 -22.41 -7.09 15.51
N PRO A 199 -21.36 -7.72 16.04
CA PRO A 199 -20.03 -7.13 16.09
C PRO A 199 -19.53 -6.77 14.69
N ALA A 200 -18.88 -5.62 14.57
CA ALA A 200 -18.27 -5.19 13.33
C ALA A 200 -16.95 -4.45 13.61
N GLY A 201 -15.93 -4.78 12.82
CA GLY A 201 -14.64 -4.11 12.82
C GLY A 201 -14.49 -3.15 11.65
N SER A 202 -13.39 -2.40 11.68
CA SER A 202 -12.96 -1.55 10.55
C SER A 202 -11.67 -2.09 9.95
N ALA A 203 -11.63 -2.18 8.62
CA ALA A 203 -10.48 -2.65 7.88
C ALA A 203 -10.28 -1.84 6.60
N HIS A 204 -9.05 -1.63 6.19
CA HIS A 204 -8.75 -1.20 4.82
C HIS A 204 -9.16 -2.28 3.82
N ASN A 205 -9.94 -1.88 2.82
CA ASN A 205 -10.22 -2.68 1.65
C ASN A 205 -8.91 -3.07 0.96
N PRO A 206 -8.69 -4.35 0.64
CA PRO A 206 -7.40 -4.80 0.13
C PRO A 206 -7.02 -4.15 -1.20
N VAL A 207 -8.03 -3.85 -2.04
CA VAL A 207 -7.89 -3.31 -3.40
C VAL A 207 -7.92 -1.78 -3.43
N THR A 208 -8.86 -1.15 -2.71
CA THR A 208 -9.04 0.31 -2.76
C THR A 208 -8.40 1.06 -1.60
N LYS A 209 -7.89 0.35 -0.59
CA LYS A 209 -7.34 0.86 0.68
C LYS A 209 -8.29 1.76 1.49
N ARG A 210 -9.53 1.97 1.05
CA ARG A 210 -10.56 2.69 1.82
C ARG A 210 -10.94 1.89 3.05
N ILE A 211 -11.21 2.59 4.16
CA ILE A 211 -11.76 1.94 5.35
C ILE A 211 -13.14 1.40 5.00
N GLN A 212 -13.36 0.12 5.25
CA GLN A 212 -14.63 -0.58 5.10
C GLN A 212 -14.97 -1.31 6.40
N MET A 213 -16.27 -1.44 6.64
CA MET A 213 -16.80 -2.31 7.70
C MET A 213 -16.55 -3.77 7.33
N ILE A 214 -16.08 -4.54 8.30
CA ILE A 214 -15.90 -6.00 8.19
C ILE A 214 -16.62 -6.69 9.35
N ILE A 215 -17.17 -7.86 9.08
CA ILE A 215 -17.86 -8.70 10.07
C ILE A 215 -17.20 -10.08 10.05
N GLU A 216 -16.84 -10.63 11.20
CA GLU A 216 -16.21 -11.95 11.22
C GLU A 216 -17.23 -13.05 10.87
N PRO A 217 -16.84 -14.07 10.09
CA PRO A 217 -17.68 -15.22 9.81
C PRO A 217 -18.23 -15.88 11.07
N LYS A 218 -17.40 -15.97 12.12
CA LYS A 218 -17.77 -16.55 13.42
C LYS A 218 -18.94 -15.80 14.06
N ASP A 219 -18.93 -14.46 14.01
CA ASP A 219 -20.01 -13.64 14.56
C ASP A 219 -21.34 -13.85 13.81
N LEU A 220 -21.27 -14.08 12.50
CA LEU A 220 -22.46 -14.41 11.71
C LEU A 220 -23.02 -15.79 12.05
N ASP A 221 -22.13 -16.78 12.24
CA ASP A 221 -22.54 -18.14 12.60
C ASP A 221 -23.11 -18.18 14.03
N GLU A 222 -22.51 -17.45 14.98
CA GLU A 222 -23.07 -17.25 16.32
C GLU A 222 -24.42 -16.50 16.30
N PHE A 223 -24.61 -15.59 15.34
CA PHE A 223 -25.89 -14.91 15.17
C PHE A 223 -26.96 -15.87 14.60
N ASP A 224 -26.64 -16.65 13.57
CA ASP A 224 -27.61 -17.55 12.91
C ASP A 224 -28.02 -18.74 13.80
N THR A 225 -27.15 -19.16 14.73
CA THR A 225 -27.49 -20.17 15.74
C THR A 225 -28.51 -19.65 16.76
N LYS A 226 -28.48 -18.34 17.09
CA LYS A 226 -29.35 -17.74 18.11
C LYS A 226 -30.64 -17.17 17.52
N TYR A 227 -30.58 -16.61 16.31
CA TYR A 227 -31.66 -15.86 15.69
C TYR A 227 -31.97 -16.36 14.29
N VAL A 228 -33.24 -16.23 13.90
CA VAL A 228 -33.67 -16.48 12.53
C VAL A 228 -34.50 -15.30 12.03
N SER A 229 -34.29 -14.90 10.78
CA SER A 229 -35.10 -13.85 10.16
C SER A 229 -36.49 -14.38 9.79
N LEU A 230 -37.51 -13.52 9.82
CA LEU A 230 -38.86 -13.89 9.38
C LEU A 230 -38.87 -14.43 7.94
N SER A 231 -38.04 -13.88 7.05
CA SER A 231 -37.98 -14.33 5.65
C SER A 231 -37.34 -15.71 5.51
N THR A 232 -36.33 -16.03 6.31
CA THR A 232 -35.74 -17.37 6.39
C THR A 232 -36.76 -18.36 6.94
N LEU A 233 -37.40 -18.02 8.08
CA LEU A 233 -38.39 -18.88 8.73
C LEU A 233 -39.61 -19.15 7.83
N SER A 234 -40.06 -18.14 7.07
CA SER A 234 -41.14 -18.28 6.10
C SER A 234 -40.81 -19.29 5.00
N LYS A 235 -39.55 -19.30 4.53
CA LYS A 235 -39.09 -20.27 3.54
C LYS A 235 -38.97 -21.67 4.12
N GLU A 236 -38.44 -21.80 5.34
CA GLU A 236 -38.34 -23.08 6.05
C GLU A 236 -39.72 -23.72 6.26
N LYS A 237 -40.71 -22.94 6.71
CA LYS A 237 -42.09 -23.41 6.93
C LYS A 237 -42.96 -23.43 5.66
N ARG A 238 -42.46 -22.92 4.53
CA ARG A 238 -43.20 -22.75 3.25
C ARG A 238 -44.52 -21.97 3.42
N LEU A 239 -44.50 -20.96 4.28
CA LEU A 239 -45.66 -20.10 4.58
C LEU A 239 -45.39 -18.66 4.16
N PHE A 240 -46.45 -17.89 3.93
CA PHE A 240 -46.31 -16.46 3.70
C PHE A 240 -45.81 -15.74 4.97
N PRO A 241 -44.94 -14.72 4.86
CA PRO A 241 -44.40 -14.01 6.03
C PRO A 241 -45.46 -13.43 6.97
N GLY A 242 -46.57 -12.94 6.43
CA GLY A 242 -47.70 -12.45 7.23
C GLY A 242 -48.34 -13.56 8.08
N THR A 243 -48.49 -14.76 7.51
CA THR A 243 -49.04 -15.93 8.20
C THR A 243 -48.11 -16.40 9.32
N VAL A 244 -46.80 -16.46 9.06
CA VAL A 244 -45.82 -16.83 10.10
C VAL A 244 -45.81 -15.80 11.23
N ARG A 245 -45.87 -14.50 10.92
CA ARG A 245 -45.95 -13.46 11.94
C ARG A 245 -47.24 -13.57 12.77
N ALA A 246 -48.39 -13.78 12.14
CA ALA A 246 -49.66 -13.94 12.84
C ALA A 246 -49.67 -15.18 13.74
N TRP A 247 -49.10 -16.29 13.25
CA TRP A 247 -48.94 -17.52 14.01
C TRP A 247 -48.05 -17.34 15.24
N LEU A 248 -46.87 -16.72 15.08
CA LEU A 248 -45.97 -16.42 16.20
C LEU A 248 -46.58 -15.43 17.20
N GLY A 249 -47.29 -14.41 16.71
CA GLY A 249 -48.04 -13.47 17.55
C GLY A 249 -49.16 -14.14 18.35
N GLY A 250 -49.87 -15.10 17.74
CA GLY A 250 -50.88 -15.92 18.44
C GLY A 250 -50.30 -16.79 19.57
N LEU A 251 -48.98 -17.07 19.53
CA LEU A 251 -48.24 -17.78 20.56
C LEU A 251 -47.56 -16.84 21.57
N GLY A 252 -47.73 -15.51 21.43
CA GLY A 252 -47.08 -14.52 22.27
C GLY A 252 -45.57 -14.38 22.03
N ILE A 253 -45.06 -14.86 20.90
CA ILE A 253 -43.63 -14.80 20.56
C ILE A 253 -43.35 -13.46 19.87
N GLU A 254 -42.64 -12.58 20.58
CA GLU A 254 -42.26 -11.26 20.09
C GLU A 254 -40.93 -11.29 19.31
N PRO A 255 -40.71 -10.35 18.38
CA PRO A 255 -39.42 -10.19 17.72
C PRO A 255 -38.28 -9.94 18.72
N ALA A 256 -37.12 -10.54 18.46
CA ALA A 256 -35.93 -10.42 19.29
C ALA A 256 -35.37 -8.98 19.34
N PHE A 257 -35.64 -8.18 18.31
CA PHE A 257 -35.19 -6.80 18.16
C PHE A 257 -36.32 -5.95 17.59
N ASP A 258 -36.27 -4.64 17.82
CA ASP A 258 -37.17 -3.69 17.18
C ASP A 258 -36.99 -3.74 15.64
N PRO A 259 -38.03 -4.16 14.89
CA PRO A 259 -37.96 -4.23 13.43
C PRO A 259 -37.69 -2.88 12.77
N LYS A 260 -38.08 -1.76 13.39
CA LYS A 260 -37.82 -0.41 12.85
C LYS A 260 -36.35 -0.02 13.00
N ALA A 261 -35.73 -0.37 14.13
CA ALA A 261 -34.32 -0.09 14.40
C ALA A 261 -33.37 -0.94 13.54
N VAL A 262 -33.73 -2.20 13.29
CA VAL A 262 -32.90 -3.16 12.54
C VAL A 262 -33.25 -3.18 11.06
N GLY A 263 -34.47 -2.83 10.65
CA GLY A 263 -34.93 -2.91 9.26
C GLY A 263 -35.37 -4.31 8.81
N ALA A 264 -35.41 -5.28 9.74
CA ALA A 264 -35.94 -6.62 9.53
C ALA A 264 -36.45 -7.22 10.86
N THR A 265 -37.33 -8.22 10.76
CA THR A 265 -37.85 -8.95 11.92
C THR A 265 -37.03 -10.22 12.13
N PHE A 266 -36.46 -10.36 13.32
CA PHE A 266 -35.75 -11.55 13.77
C PHE A 266 -36.43 -12.14 15.00
N TYR A 267 -36.43 -13.47 15.11
CA TYR A 267 -36.93 -14.19 16.28
C TYR A 267 -35.80 -15.03 16.89
N ARG A 268 -35.86 -15.28 18.19
CA ARG A 268 -34.92 -16.20 18.86
C ARG A 268 -35.30 -17.63 18.50
N ARG A 269 -34.34 -18.42 18.00
CA ARG A 269 -34.61 -19.82 17.64
C ARG A 269 -35.08 -20.64 18.85
N ALA A 270 -34.60 -20.31 20.05
CA ALA A 270 -35.00 -20.99 21.29
C ALA A 270 -36.46 -20.77 21.70
N GLU A 271 -37.11 -19.70 21.21
CA GLU A 271 -38.52 -19.40 21.50
C GLU A 271 -39.46 -19.96 20.44
N LEU A 272 -38.92 -20.50 19.33
CA LEU A 272 -39.74 -21.04 18.26
C LEU A 272 -40.28 -22.42 18.66
N PRO A 273 -41.57 -22.69 18.38
CA PRO A 273 -42.12 -24.02 18.57
C PRO A 273 -41.33 -25.02 17.74
N THR A 274 -40.81 -26.05 18.40
CA THR A 274 -40.24 -27.20 17.71
C THR A 274 -41.33 -27.83 16.85
N ALA A 275 -41.01 -28.13 15.59
CA ALA A 275 -41.95 -28.77 14.67
C ALA A 275 -42.32 -30.18 15.17
#